data_AF-A0A7C4T6B6-F1
#
_entry.id   AF-A0A7C4T6B6-F1
#
_cell.length_a   1.000
_cell.length_b   1.000
_cell.length_c   1.000
_cell.angle_alpha   90.00
_cell.angle_beta   90.00
_cell.angle_gamma   90.00
#
_symmetry.space_group_name_H-M   'P 1'
#
loop_
_entity.id
_entity.type
_entity.pdbx_description
1 polymer ?
#
loop_
_entity_poly.entity_id
_entity_poly.type
_entity_poly.pdbx_seq_one_letter_code
_entity_poly.pdbx_strand_id
1 'polypeptide(L)'
;MRKTRGLLTALLVAVLASAFLANASAAAPARAAIRVYANDVVWASFDAADFKPAPAQSLDKIYVLQGEGLMPVAEASPGDPEYNGGRWEVHMVSFTGMAPTQFTNDEDLLDHASLGHLTIGDPVRYFECPILPL
;
A
#
# COMPACT_ATOMS: atom_id res chain seq x y z
N MET A 1 17.14 -36.54 36.67
CA MET A 1 17.78 -35.62 35.70
C MET A 1 17.05 -35.46 34.35
N ARG A 2 15.87 -36.10 34.09
CA ARG A 2 15.09 -35.91 32.84
C ARG A 2 14.16 -34.69 32.83
N LYS A 3 13.65 -34.24 33.99
CA LYS A 3 12.69 -33.12 34.08
C LYS A 3 13.30 -31.74 33.76
N THR A 4 14.58 -31.53 34.07
CA THR A 4 15.30 -30.27 33.81
C THR A 4 15.58 -30.04 32.32
N ARG A 5 15.79 -31.10 31.52
CA ARG A 5 15.99 -30.98 30.07
C ARG A 5 14.70 -30.54 29.35
N GLY A 6 13.54 -31.07 29.72
CA GLY A 6 12.26 -30.66 29.13
C GLY A 6 11.85 -29.21 29.44
N LEU A 7 12.21 -28.74 30.64
CA LEU A 7 11.96 -27.34 31.05
C LEU A 7 12.83 -26.35 30.25
N LEU A 8 14.10 -26.71 29.99
CA LEU A 8 15.03 -25.89 29.21
C LEU A 8 14.63 -25.80 27.72
N THR A 9 14.12 -26.88 27.14
CA THR A 9 13.65 -26.88 25.74
C THR A 9 12.36 -26.09 25.56
N ALA A 10 11.42 -26.18 26.50
CA ALA A 10 10.19 -25.40 26.48
C ALA A 10 10.46 -23.89 26.66
N LEU A 11 11.44 -23.53 27.49
CA LEU A 11 11.85 -22.14 27.69
C LEU A 11 12.53 -21.54 26.45
N LEU A 12 13.36 -22.32 25.74
CA LEU A 12 13.98 -21.86 24.49
C LEU A 12 12.96 -21.62 23.37
N VAL A 13 11.95 -22.48 23.24
CA VAL A 13 10.88 -22.31 22.23
C VAL A 13 10.00 -21.08 22.55
N ALA A 14 9.73 -20.81 23.82
CA ALA A 14 8.99 -19.62 24.23
C ALA A 14 9.76 -18.30 24.01
N VAL A 15 11.09 -18.32 24.17
CA VAL A 15 11.97 -17.15 23.92
C VAL A 15 12.15 -16.89 22.42
N LEU A 16 12.24 -17.94 21.60
CA LEU A 16 12.27 -17.80 20.13
C LEU A 16 10.93 -17.35 19.54
N ALA A 17 9.80 -17.72 20.15
CA ALA A 17 8.48 -17.26 19.74
C ALA A 17 8.19 -15.80 20.11
N SER A 18 8.88 -15.23 21.11
CA SER A 18 8.68 -13.84 21.55
C SER A 18 9.53 -12.81 20.79
N ALA A 19 10.47 -13.24 19.95
CA ALA A 19 11.26 -12.36 19.09
C ALA A 19 10.53 -11.90 17.80
N PHE A 20 9.32 -12.41 17.54
CA PHE A 20 8.54 -12.09 16.33
C PHE A 20 7.49 -10.99 16.50
N LEU A 21 7.39 -10.36 17.68
CA LEU A 21 6.33 -9.40 17.95
C LEU A 21 6.87 -7.98 18.07
N ALA A 22 6.42 -7.14 17.12
CA ALA A 22 6.58 -5.70 17.00
C ALA A 22 7.84 -5.20 16.29
N ASN A 23 7.85 -5.31 14.95
CA ASN A 23 8.35 -4.21 14.13
C ASN A 23 7.32 -3.07 14.25
N ALA A 24 7.42 -2.26 15.30
CA ALA A 24 6.69 -1.01 15.38
C ALA A 24 7.26 -0.08 14.29
N SER A 25 6.59 -0.02 13.15
CA SER A 25 6.87 0.99 12.13
C SER A 25 6.67 2.37 12.74
N ALA A 26 7.70 3.21 12.71
CA ALA A 26 7.60 4.57 13.24
C ALA A 26 6.51 5.36 12.49
N ALA A 27 5.69 6.11 13.23
CA ALA A 27 4.68 7.00 12.66
C ALA A 27 5.31 7.99 11.67
N ALA A 28 4.56 8.35 10.64
CA ALA A 28 5.05 9.22 9.58
C ALA A 28 5.41 10.62 10.11
N PRO A 29 6.51 11.23 9.62
CA PRO A 29 6.85 12.60 10.00
C PRO A 29 5.81 13.58 9.47
N ALA A 30 5.62 14.73 10.13
CA ALA A 30 4.63 15.75 9.75
C ALA A 30 4.72 16.24 8.29
N ARG A 31 5.91 16.17 7.68
CA ARG A 31 6.13 16.53 6.26
C ARG A 31 5.54 15.52 5.26
N ALA A 32 5.17 14.32 5.71
CA ALA A 32 4.45 13.31 4.93
C ALA A 32 2.95 13.66 4.92
N ALA A 33 2.60 14.73 4.21
CA ALA A 33 1.25 15.30 4.24
C ALA A 33 0.27 14.66 3.24
N ILE A 34 0.77 13.91 2.25
CA ILE A 34 -0.09 13.21 1.28
C ILE A 34 -0.77 12.03 1.98
N ARG A 35 -2.00 11.73 1.60
CA ARG A 35 -2.78 10.59 2.10
C ARG A 35 -3.16 9.68 0.94
N VAL A 36 -3.03 8.39 1.15
CA VAL A 36 -3.33 7.34 0.17
C VAL A 36 -3.94 6.15 0.90
N TYR A 37 -4.92 5.52 0.30
CA TYR A 37 -5.44 4.24 0.78
C TYR A 37 -4.66 3.09 0.18
N ALA A 38 -4.42 2.04 0.98
CA ALA A 38 -4.00 0.74 0.49
C ALA A 38 -4.49 -0.32 1.50
N ASN A 39 -5.10 -1.39 1.00
CA ASN A 39 -5.64 -2.48 1.84
C ASN A 39 -6.52 -1.98 3.00
N ASP A 40 -7.44 -1.04 2.70
CA ASP A 40 -8.37 -0.42 3.66
C ASP A 40 -7.73 0.43 4.77
N VAL A 41 -6.43 0.70 4.66
CA VAL A 41 -5.66 1.52 5.61
C VAL A 41 -5.25 2.83 4.96
N VAL A 42 -5.34 3.93 5.71
CA VAL A 42 -4.78 5.22 5.28
C VAL A 42 -3.30 5.27 5.62
N TRP A 43 -2.49 5.60 4.62
CA TRP A 43 -1.05 5.81 4.75
C TRP A 43 -0.70 7.28 4.49
N ALA A 44 0.43 7.70 5.04
CA ALA A 44 1.05 8.98 4.73
C ALA A 44 2.08 8.83 3.61
N SER A 45 2.29 9.86 2.81
CA SER A 45 3.36 9.89 1.80
C SER A 45 3.90 11.30 1.58
N PHE A 46 4.90 11.41 0.72
CA PHE A 46 5.56 12.66 0.33
C PHE A 46 5.29 12.96 -1.13
N ASP A 47 5.44 14.22 -1.50
CA ASP A 47 5.63 14.59 -2.90
C ASP A 47 7.03 14.18 -3.37
N ALA A 48 7.16 13.81 -4.64
CA ALA A 48 8.39 13.26 -5.21
C ALA A 48 8.59 13.64 -6.66
N ALA A 49 9.85 13.57 -7.10
CA ALA A 49 10.23 13.86 -8.47
C ALA A 49 9.94 12.68 -9.42
N ASP A 50 9.72 13.01 -10.68
CA ASP A 50 9.38 12.04 -11.72
C ASP A 50 10.60 11.24 -12.18
N PHE A 51 10.36 10.02 -12.62
CA PHE A 51 11.32 9.22 -13.38
C PHE A 51 10.73 8.75 -14.73
N LYS A 52 11.55 8.15 -15.58
CA LYS A 52 11.10 7.63 -16.90
C LYS A 52 10.40 6.27 -16.76
N PRO A 53 9.50 5.87 -17.67
CA PRO A 53 8.89 4.55 -17.63
C PRO A 53 9.90 3.41 -17.38
N ALA A 54 9.53 2.45 -16.53
CA ALA A 54 10.38 1.33 -16.11
C ALA A 54 9.67 -0.01 -16.40
N PRO A 55 10.35 -1.17 -16.28
CA PRO A 55 9.69 -2.46 -16.43
C PRO A 55 8.51 -2.61 -15.47
N ALA A 56 7.36 -3.07 -15.97
CA ALA A 56 6.10 -3.11 -15.23
C ALA A 56 6.22 -3.85 -13.88
N GLN A 57 6.95 -4.96 -13.83
CA GLN A 57 7.17 -5.75 -12.62
C GLN A 57 8.03 -5.08 -11.54
N SER A 58 8.57 -3.89 -11.83
CA SER A 58 9.35 -3.09 -10.86
C SER A 58 8.53 -1.93 -10.29
N LEU A 59 7.28 -1.81 -10.70
CA LEU A 59 6.41 -0.68 -10.40
C LEU A 59 5.20 -1.14 -9.62
N ASP A 60 4.76 -0.26 -8.73
CA ASP A 60 3.49 -0.37 -8.02
C ASP A 60 2.47 0.53 -8.71
N LYS A 61 1.20 0.13 -8.82
CA LYS A 61 0.16 1.03 -9.35
C LYS A 61 -0.43 1.93 -8.26
N ILE A 62 -0.66 3.19 -8.62
CA ILE A 62 -1.44 4.13 -7.81
C ILE A 62 -2.54 4.76 -8.67
N TYR A 63 -3.76 4.66 -8.18
CA TYR A 63 -4.98 5.10 -8.85
C TYR A 63 -5.44 6.43 -8.27
N VAL A 64 -5.44 7.48 -9.08
CA VAL A 64 -5.93 8.80 -8.72
C VAL A 64 -7.39 8.93 -9.12
N LEU A 65 -8.27 8.92 -8.11
CA LEU A 65 -9.72 9.01 -8.28
C LEU A 65 -10.14 10.42 -8.68
N GLN A 66 -10.81 10.57 -9.82
CA GLN A 66 -11.38 11.86 -10.22
C GLN A 66 -12.65 12.17 -9.42
N GLY A 67 -12.52 13.02 -8.42
CA GLY A 67 -13.61 13.52 -7.59
C GLY A 67 -13.08 14.45 -6.53
N GLU A 68 -13.91 15.38 -6.06
CA GLU A 68 -13.48 16.32 -5.01
C GLU A 68 -13.27 15.59 -3.68
N GLY A 69 -12.11 15.79 -3.06
CA GLY A 69 -11.78 15.23 -1.74
C GLY A 69 -11.46 13.73 -1.71
N LEU A 70 -11.39 13.06 -2.87
CA LEU A 70 -11.02 11.65 -2.92
C LEU A 70 -9.51 11.46 -2.78
N MET A 71 -9.11 10.49 -1.97
CA MET A 71 -7.72 10.06 -1.82
C MET A 71 -7.37 9.03 -2.92
N PRO A 72 -6.12 9.03 -3.41
CA PRO A 72 -5.62 7.97 -4.27
C PRO A 72 -5.64 6.61 -3.56
N VAL A 73 -5.63 5.54 -4.36
CA VAL A 73 -5.58 4.16 -3.90
C VAL A 73 -4.34 3.50 -4.48
N ALA A 74 -3.49 2.91 -3.65
CA ALA A 74 -2.33 2.14 -4.07
C ALA A 74 -2.67 0.65 -4.10
N GLU A 75 -2.12 -0.08 -5.07
CA GLU A 75 -2.32 -1.54 -5.20
C GLU A 75 -1.54 -2.35 -4.16
N ALA A 76 -0.50 -1.75 -3.57
CA ALA A 76 0.39 -2.42 -2.64
C ALA A 76 0.88 -1.47 -1.55
N SER A 77 1.27 -2.05 -0.42
CA SER A 77 1.71 -1.35 0.77
C SER A 77 2.89 -2.05 1.46
N PRO A 78 3.64 -1.36 2.35
CA PRO A 78 4.70 -1.98 3.14
C PRO A 78 4.22 -3.20 3.91
N GLY A 79 4.81 -4.36 3.60
CA GLY A 79 4.40 -5.65 4.16
C GLY A 79 3.87 -6.61 3.10
N ASP A 80 3.37 -6.07 1.97
CA ASP A 80 2.94 -6.88 0.84
C ASP A 80 4.16 -7.43 0.08
N PRO A 81 4.16 -8.71 -0.34
CA PRO A 81 5.29 -9.31 -1.06
C PRO A 81 5.62 -8.63 -2.39
N GLU A 82 4.61 -8.05 -3.03
CA GLU A 82 4.71 -7.39 -4.33
C GLU A 82 5.00 -5.89 -4.23
N TYR A 83 5.14 -5.34 -3.01
CA TYR A 83 5.43 -3.91 -2.83
C TYR A 83 6.86 -3.55 -3.27
N ASN A 84 6.99 -2.74 -4.31
CA ASN A 84 8.26 -2.34 -4.93
C ASN A 84 8.85 -1.07 -4.32
N GLY A 85 8.48 -0.76 -3.07
CA GLY A 85 9.01 0.40 -2.34
C GLY A 85 8.33 1.73 -2.67
N GLY A 86 7.21 1.69 -3.41
CA GLY A 86 6.49 2.87 -3.84
C GLY A 86 7.11 3.48 -5.10
N ARG A 87 7.47 2.62 -6.05
CA ARG A 87 7.87 3.02 -7.40
C ARG A 87 6.62 3.10 -8.25
N TRP A 88 5.93 4.22 -8.19
CA TRP A 88 4.56 4.33 -8.66
C TRP A 88 4.43 4.52 -10.16
N GLU A 89 3.52 3.77 -10.76
CA GLU A 89 2.87 4.02 -12.04
C GLU A 89 1.48 4.62 -11.78
N VAL A 90 1.27 5.86 -12.22
CA VAL A 90 0.05 6.61 -11.91
C VAL A 90 -1.02 6.41 -12.96
N HIS A 91 -2.19 5.95 -12.53
CA HIS A 91 -3.38 5.80 -13.37
C HIS A 91 -4.47 6.78 -12.95
N MET A 92 -5.08 7.46 -13.91
CA MET A 92 -6.25 8.30 -13.66
C MET A 92 -7.52 7.46 -13.71
N VAL A 93 -8.35 7.54 -12.69
CA VAL A 93 -9.64 6.85 -12.61
C VAL A 93 -10.77 7.83 -12.85
N SER A 94 -11.57 7.57 -13.88
CA SER A 94 -12.75 8.37 -14.23
C SER A 94 -14.02 7.58 -13.93
N PHE A 95 -14.94 8.15 -13.17
CA PHE A 95 -16.24 7.52 -12.90
C PHE A 95 -17.20 7.78 -14.06
N THR A 96 -17.65 6.73 -14.73
CA THR A 96 -18.44 6.82 -15.97
C THR A 96 -19.86 6.29 -15.83
N GLY A 97 -20.06 5.30 -14.96
CA GLY A 97 -21.34 4.63 -14.70
C GLY A 97 -21.83 4.76 -13.25
N MET A 98 -21.10 5.48 -12.40
CA MET A 98 -21.46 5.75 -11.01
C MET A 98 -21.02 7.15 -10.59
N ALA A 99 -21.52 7.62 -9.44
CA ALA A 99 -21.02 8.85 -8.84
C ALA A 99 -19.60 8.66 -8.28
N PRO A 100 -18.74 9.70 -8.30
CA PRO A 100 -17.44 9.64 -7.65
C PRO A 100 -17.55 9.15 -6.21
N THR A 101 -16.81 8.08 -5.90
CA THR A 101 -16.87 7.36 -4.62
C THR A 101 -15.45 7.02 -4.17
N GLN A 102 -15.19 7.12 -2.87
CA GLN A 102 -13.90 6.70 -2.33
C GLN A 102 -13.81 5.16 -2.35
N PHE A 103 -12.75 4.64 -2.96
CA PHE A 103 -12.30 3.27 -2.77
C PHE A 103 -11.16 3.23 -1.77
N THR A 104 -11.02 2.16 -1.01
CA THR A 104 -10.01 2.03 0.06
C THR A 104 -9.01 0.90 -0.18
N ASN A 105 -9.25 0.08 -1.19
CA ASN A 105 -8.39 -0.96 -1.72
C ASN A 105 -8.56 -1.00 -3.25
N ASP A 106 -7.58 -1.57 -3.95
CA ASP A 106 -7.59 -1.66 -5.40
C ASP A 106 -8.46 -2.79 -5.94
N GLU A 107 -8.66 -3.87 -5.18
CA GLU A 107 -9.55 -4.99 -5.55
C GLU A 107 -10.97 -4.49 -5.86
N ASP A 108 -11.60 -3.74 -4.96
CA ASP A 108 -12.92 -3.14 -5.16
C ASP A 108 -12.94 -2.16 -6.35
N LEU A 109 -11.86 -1.40 -6.52
CA LEU A 109 -11.72 -0.45 -7.62
C LEU A 109 -11.69 -1.18 -8.98
N LEU A 110 -10.90 -2.25 -9.07
CA LEU A 110 -10.77 -3.09 -10.25
C LEU A 110 -12.05 -3.85 -10.56
N ASP A 111 -12.75 -4.32 -9.52
CA ASP A 111 -14.06 -4.94 -9.66
C ASP A 111 -15.07 -3.95 -10.25
N HIS A 112 -15.12 -2.72 -9.75
CA HIS A 112 -15.98 -1.67 -10.31
C HIS A 112 -15.57 -1.27 -11.74
N ALA A 113 -14.29 -1.32 -12.08
CA ALA A 113 -13.83 -1.15 -13.45
C ALA A 113 -14.38 -2.26 -14.36
N SER A 114 -14.34 -3.51 -13.91
CA SER A 114 -14.83 -4.67 -14.67
C SER A 114 -16.34 -4.63 -14.93
N LEU A 115 -17.10 -4.02 -14.01
CA LEU A 115 -18.54 -3.80 -14.13
C LEU A 115 -18.89 -2.57 -15.01
N GLY A 116 -17.90 -1.81 -15.47
CA GLY A 116 -18.10 -0.61 -16.29
C GLY A 116 -18.58 0.62 -15.51
N HIS A 117 -18.48 0.59 -14.17
CA HIS A 117 -18.84 1.74 -13.32
C HIS A 117 -17.82 2.88 -13.43
N LEU A 118 -16.56 2.55 -13.74
CA LEU A 118 -15.46 3.49 -13.91
C LEU A 118 -14.51 2.98 -14.99
N THR A 119 -13.62 3.86 -15.45
CA THR A 119 -12.54 3.55 -16.38
C THR A 119 -11.19 3.94 -15.79
N ILE A 120 -10.20 3.08 -15.95
CA ILE A 120 -8.81 3.32 -15.56
C ILE A 120 -8.03 3.67 -16.83
N GLY A 121 -7.43 4.86 -16.86
CA GLY A 121 -6.64 5.32 -18.01
C GLY A 121 -5.25 4.69 -18.06
N ASP A 122 -4.57 4.89 -19.20
CA ASP A 122 -3.15 4.58 -19.35
C ASP A 122 -2.29 5.34 -18.32
N PRO A 123 -1.07 4.85 -18.02
CA PRO A 123 -0.13 5.54 -17.14
C PRO A 123 0.15 6.98 -17.57
N VAL A 124 0.02 7.93 -16.64
CA VAL A 124 0.24 9.37 -16.90
C VAL A 124 1.53 9.91 -16.29
N ARG A 125 2.08 9.24 -15.28
CA ARG A 125 3.24 9.69 -14.51
C ARG A 125 3.93 8.51 -13.83
N TYR A 126 5.24 8.66 -13.60
CA TYR A 126 6.05 7.72 -12.83
C TYR A 126 6.86 8.48 -11.78
N PHE A 127 6.78 8.10 -10.52
CA PHE A 127 7.54 8.74 -9.42
C PHE A 127 7.81 7.75 -8.29
N GLU A 128 8.85 8.00 -7.49
CA GLU A 128 9.22 7.11 -6.40
C GLU A 128 9.07 7.80 -5.04
N CYS A 129 8.14 7.30 -4.22
CA CYS A 129 8.09 7.66 -2.81
C CYS A 129 7.44 6.54 -1.97
N PRO A 130 7.93 6.31 -0.75
CA PRO A 130 7.31 5.32 0.12
C PRO A 130 5.96 5.82 0.64
N ILE A 131 5.08 4.89 0.95
CA ILE A 131 3.97 5.13 1.87
C ILE A 131 4.38 4.68 3.28
N LEU A 132 3.94 5.41 4.28
CA LEU A 132 4.34 5.27 5.68
C LEU A 132 3.10 5.13 6.57
N PRO A 133 3.15 4.30 7.62
CA PRO A 133 2.06 4.25 8.58
C PRO A 133 1.87 5.61 9.24
N LEU A 134 0.61 5.96 9.52
CA LEU A 134 0.25 7.23 10.15
C LEU A 134 0.81 7.37 11.57
#